data_AF-A0A4Q2SBU7-F1
#
_entry.id   AF-A0A4Q2SBU7-F1
#
_cell.length_a   1.000
_cell.length_b   1.000
_cell.length_c   1.000
_cell.angle_alpha   90.00
_cell.angle_beta   90.00
_cell.angle_gamma   90.00
#
_symmetry.space_group_name_H-M   'P 1'
#
loop_
_entity.id
_entity.type
_entity.pdbx_description
1 polymer ?
#
loop_
_entity_poly.entity_id
_entity_poly.type
_entity_poly.pdbx_seq_one_letter_code
_entity_poly.pdbx_strand_id
1 'polypeptide(L)'
;MSARHLSPNDPAFAGLPTADHEWTSDDWQQLLHWLIESGILTYKDVTALVLGHLNPPQVGTSIASKKTFQAHFPPRKTWQAVRAWFYQQRGKCEDCGARLELQADHVETRQDYGDQADRLDNMLLRCRRCNVIRRPSHAQGGLTFLTAEAALMWILLIKRPRTYQEFEGMCRDYGMTMANIRFQEAWAMAHWLEDDGSYTIDPSSSL
;
A
#
# COMPACT_ATOMS: atom_id res chain seq x y z
N MET A 1 11.73 9.65 -13.67
CA MET A 1 11.48 11.06 -13.27
C MET A 1 12.06 11.20 -11.88
N SER A 2 13.03 12.11 -11.69
CA SER A 2 13.61 12.37 -10.36
C SER A 2 12.48 12.80 -9.43
N ALA A 3 12.31 12.13 -8.29
CA ALA A 3 11.46 12.62 -7.21
C ALA A 3 11.88 14.07 -6.94
N ARG A 4 10.95 15.01 -7.11
CA ARG A 4 11.24 16.42 -6.85
C ARG A 4 11.39 16.60 -5.34
N HIS A 5 12.26 17.53 -4.94
CA HIS A 5 12.61 17.80 -3.55
C HIS A 5 11.36 18.01 -2.68
N LEU A 6 11.00 17.00 -1.88
CA LEU A 6 9.98 17.09 -0.84
C LEU A 6 10.66 17.62 0.43
N SER A 7 10.47 18.89 0.81
CA SER A 7 11.08 19.50 1.99
C SER A 7 10.07 20.32 2.80
N PRO A 8 10.09 20.33 4.16
CA PRO A 8 11.15 19.88 5.09
C PRO A 8 10.80 18.61 5.88
N ASN A 9 11.77 17.98 6.55
CA ASN A 9 11.52 16.87 7.47
C ASN A 9 11.21 17.38 8.89
N ASP A 10 10.40 16.64 9.66
CA ASP A 10 10.40 16.76 11.14
C ASP A 10 11.85 16.78 11.64
N PRO A 11 12.21 17.59 12.65
CA PRO A 11 13.55 17.57 13.23
C PRO A 11 14.03 16.16 13.62
N ALA A 12 13.13 15.26 14.02
CA ALA A 12 13.43 13.85 14.30
C ALA A 12 13.96 13.06 13.10
N PHE A 13 13.68 13.53 11.88
CA PHE A 13 14.11 12.95 10.61
C PHE A 13 15.06 13.88 9.84
N ALA A 14 15.63 14.89 10.51
CA ALA A 14 16.63 15.76 9.91
C ALA A 14 17.83 14.92 9.45
N GLY A 15 18.15 14.99 8.16
CA GLY A 15 19.26 14.22 7.56
C GLY A 15 18.86 12.90 6.89
N LEU A 16 17.60 12.45 7.01
CA LEU A 16 17.12 11.31 6.22
C LEU A 16 16.91 11.67 4.74
N PRO A 17 17.06 10.70 3.81
CA PRO A 17 16.83 10.93 2.40
C PRO A 17 15.43 11.52 2.12
N THR A 18 15.35 12.42 1.13
CA THR A 18 14.09 13.09 0.83
C THR A 18 13.08 12.21 0.11
N ALA A 19 13.52 11.10 -0.48
CA ALA A 19 12.68 10.14 -1.19
C ALA A 19 12.65 8.78 -0.47
N ASP A 20 11.48 8.19 -0.35
CA ASP A 20 11.22 6.94 0.38
C ASP A 20 11.98 5.72 -0.19
N HIS A 21 12.18 5.66 -1.51
CA HIS A 21 12.92 4.57 -2.15
C HIS A 21 14.43 4.58 -1.84
N GLU A 22 14.95 5.69 -1.29
CA GLU A 22 16.34 5.81 -0.84
C GLU A 22 16.51 5.40 0.63
N TRP A 23 15.41 5.17 1.36
CA TRP A 23 15.44 4.82 2.78
C TRP A 23 15.98 3.41 3.00
N THR A 24 16.93 3.31 3.92
CA THR A 24 17.50 2.07 4.43
C THR A 24 16.56 1.39 5.44
N SER A 25 16.87 0.15 5.81
CA SER A 25 16.11 -0.55 6.85
C SER A 25 16.14 0.17 8.20
N ASP A 26 17.25 0.85 8.51
CA ASP A 26 17.40 1.60 9.76
C ASP A 26 16.52 2.85 9.76
N ASP A 27 16.38 3.54 8.61
CA ASP A 27 15.48 4.69 8.46
C ASP A 27 14.01 4.28 8.69
N TRP A 28 13.60 3.13 8.14
CA TRP A 28 12.26 2.57 8.38
C TRP A 28 12.05 2.15 9.84
N GLN A 29 13.09 1.61 10.49
CA GLN A 29 13.03 1.28 11.90
C GLN A 29 12.88 2.55 12.76
N GLN A 30 13.63 3.61 12.44
CA GLN A 30 13.54 4.89 13.11
C GLN A 30 12.12 5.47 13.03
N LEU A 31 11.48 5.42 11.86
CA LEU A 31 10.09 5.83 11.70
C LEU A 31 9.14 5.01 12.57
N LEU A 32 9.28 3.68 12.59
CA LEU A 32 8.43 2.84 13.43
C LEU A 32 8.57 3.18 14.92
N HIS A 33 9.81 3.37 15.40
CA HIS A 33 10.05 3.77 16.78
C HIS A 33 9.43 5.14 17.06
N TRP A 34 9.62 6.12 16.18
CA TRP A 34 9.04 7.45 16.34
C TRP A 34 7.50 7.41 16.37
N LEU A 35 6.83 6.62 15.52
CA LEU A 35 5.36 6.46 15.55
C LEU A 35 4.87 5.91 16.89
N ILE A 36 5.67 5.07 17.53
CA ILE A 36 5.34 4.46 18.82
C ILE A 36 5.63 5.43 19.98
N GLU A 37 6.79 6.07 19.96
CA GLU A 37 7.24 7.01 20.98
C GLU A 37 6.41 8.30 20.99
N SER A 38 5.92 8.74 19.83
CA SER A 38 4.98 9.87 19.70
C SER A 38 3.56 9.54 20.17
N GLY A 39 3.26 8.27 20.48
CA GLY A 39 1.93 7.85 20.93
C GLY A 39 0.88 7.69 19.83
N ILE A 40 1.25 7.88 18.55
CA ILE A 40 0.35 7.72 17.40
C ILE A 40 -0.10 6.25 17.28
N LEU A 41 0.80 5.30 17.56
CA LEU A 41 0.53 3.87 17.54
C LEU A 41 1.14 3.19 18.76
N THR A 42 0.58 2.04 19.14
CA THR A 42 1.25 1.14 20.09
C THR A 42 1.89 -0.04 19.36
N TYR A 43 2.85 -0.71 20.00
CA TYR A 43 3.36 -2.01 19.52
C TYR A 43 2.23 -3.02 19.31
N LYS A 44 1.16 -2.96 20.13
CA LYS A 44 0.00 -3.83 20.00
C LYS A 44 -0.74 -3.57 18.68
N ASP A 45 -0.96 -2.31 18.33
CA ASP A 45 -1.67 -1.92 17.09
C ASP A 45 -0.88 -2.36 15.87
N VAL A 46 0.43 -2.05 15.84
CA VAL A 46 1.32 -2.43 14.73
C VAL A 46 1.40 -3.95 14.61
N THR A 47 1.57 -4.66 15.72
CA THR A 47 1.69 -6.13 15.68
C THR A 47 0.39 -6.79 15.24
N ALA A 48 -0.76 -6.31 15.73
CA ALA A 48 -2.07 -6.82 15.31
C ALA A 48 -2.31 -6.59 13.82
N LEU A 49 -1.95 -5.40 13.30
CA LEU A 49 -1.99 -5.07 11.87
C LEU A 49 -1.11 -6.04 11.06
N VAL A 50 0.15 -6.20 11.45
CA VAL A 50 1.11 -7.10 10.77
C VAL A 50 0.60 -8.53 10.76
N LEU A 51 0.10 -9.06 11.87
CA LEU A 51 -0.47 -10.40 11.94
C LEU A 51 -1.69 -10.56 11.02
N GLY A 52 -2.56 -9.56 10.96
CA GLY A 52 -3.70 -9.53 10.05
C GLY A 52 -3.26 -9.59 8.58
N HIS A 53 -2.25 -8.81 8.20
CA HIS A 53 -1.73 -8.77 6.83
C HIS A 53 -0.76 -9.90 6.47
N LEU A 54 -0.26 -10.66 7.46
CA LEU A 54 0.43 -11.95 7.26
C LEU A 54 -0.52 -13.10 6.94
N ASN A 55 -1.81 -12.94 7.24
CA ASN A 55 -2.81 -13.97 6.96
C ASN A 55 -2.85 -14.26 5.45
N PRO A 56 -2.77 -15.53 5.00
CA PRO A 56 -2.80 -15.85 3.59
C PRO A 56 -4.11 -15.39 2.91
N PRO A 57 -4.09 -15.09 1.59
CA PRO A 57 -5.28 -14.63 0.90
C PRO A 57 -6.42 -15.64 0.99
N GLN A 58 -7.65 -15.13 1.07
CA GLN A 58 -8.86 -15.94 1.14
C GLN A 58 -9.24 -16.52 -0.24
N VAL A 59 -8.43 -17.43 -0.77
CA VAL A 59 -8.62 -18.00 -2.13
C VAL A 59 -9.85 -18.90 -2.25
N GLY A 60 -10.37 -19.40 -1.13
CA GLY A 60 -11.65 -20.12 -1.12
C GLY A 60 -12.82 -19.22 -1.53
N THR A 61 -12.84 -17.98 -1.08
CA THR A 61 -13.87 -17.01 -1.45
C THR A 61 -13.52 -16.29 -2.74
N SER A 62 -12.27 -15.88 -2.96
CA SER A 62 -11.90 -15.06 -4.13
C SER A 62 -11.68 -15.85 -5.43
N ILE A 63 -11.40 -17.15 -5.36
CA ILE A 63 -11.22 -18.03 -6.53
C ILE A 63 -12.27 -19.14 -6.54
N ALA A 64 -12.31 -19.99 -5.51
CA ALA A 64 -13.10 -21.23 -5.56
C ALA A 64 -14.63 -21.00 -5.66
N SER A 65 -15.11 -19.82 -5.27
CA SER A 65 -16.52 -19.43 -5.38
C SER A 65 -16.93 -18.90 -6.77
N LYS A 66 -15.97 -18.57 -7.63
CA LYS A 66 -16.24 -17.95 -8.94
C LYS A 66 -16.71 -18.98 -9.97
N LYS A 67 -17.82 -18.69 -10.65
CA LYS A 67 -18.43 -19.58 -11.66
C LYS A 67 -17.49 -19.91 -12.82
N THR A 68 -16.71 -18.93 -13.25
CA THR A 68 -15.68 -19.05 -14.29
C THR A 68 -14.63 -20.09 -13.92
N PHE A 69 -14.03 -19.99 -12.72
CA PHE A 69 -13.15 -21.03 -12.19
C PHE A 69 -13.87 -22.38 -12.02
N GLN A 70 -15.10 -22.38 -11.52
CA GLN A 70 -15.88 -23.60 -11.30
C GLN A 70 -16.17 -24.36 -12.60
N ALA A 71 -16.32 -23.67 -13.73
CA ALA A 71 -16.56 -24.29 -15.03
C ALA A 71 -15.43 -25.22 -15.49
N HIS A 72 -14.21 -25.05 -14.95
CA HIS A 72 -13.05 -25.89 -15.26
C HIS A 72 -13.01 -27.20 -14.45
N PHE A 73 -13.88 -27.39 -13.46
CA PHE A 73 -13.82 -28.52 -12.54
C PHE A 73 -15.17 -29.24 -12.41
N PRO A 74 -15.17 -30.54 -12.05
CA PRO A 74 -16.40 -31.23 -11.70
C PRO A 74 -17.15 -30.54 -10.53
N PRO A 75 -18.47 -30.73 -10.43
CA PRO A 75 -19.27 -30.14 -9.35
C PRO A 75 -18.66 -30.38 -7.96
N ARG A 76 -18.54 -29.31 -7.18
CA ARG A 76 -18.00 -29.31 -5.80
C ARG A 76 -16.51 -29.71 -5.70
N LYS A 77 -15.74 -29.71 -6.80
CA LYS A 77 -14.30 -30.03 -6.79
C LYS A 77 -13.37 -28.83 -6.90
N THR A 78 -13.87 -27.64 -7.21
CA THR A 78 -13.07 -26.42 -7.38
C THR A 78 -12.24 -26.08 -6.15
N TRP A 79 -12.82 -26.14 -4.94
CA TRP A 79 -12.07 -25.87 -3.71
C TRP A 79 -10.91 -26.86 -3.50
N GLN A 80 -11.12 -28.15 -3.81
CA GLN A 80 -10.07 -29.16 -3.71
C GLN A 80 -8.87 -28.81 -4.61
N ALA A 81 -9.14 -28.40 -5.85
CA ALA A 81 -8.11 -27.99 -6.81
C ALA A 81 -7.42 -26.67 -6.39
N VAL A 82 -8.20 -25.65 -6.02
CA VAL A 82 -7.69 -24.35 -5.56
C VAL A 82 -6.81 -24.52 -4.32
N ARG A 83 -7.24 -25.33 -3.33
CA ARG A 83 -6.45 -25.59 -2.12
C ARG A 83 -5.13 -26.30 -2.44
N ALA A 84 -5.16 -27.29 -3.34
CA ALA A 84 -3.96 -27.99 -3.77
C ALA A 84 -2.95 -27.03 -4.42
N TRP A 85 -3.41 -26.18 -5.35
CA TRP A 85 -2.60 -25.10 -5.93
C TRP A 85 -2.08 -24.15 -4.85
N PHE A 86 -2.93 -23.73 -3.92
CA PHE A 86 -2.59 -22.73 -2.91
C PHE A 86 -1.49 -23.22 -1.95
N TYR A 87 -1.51 -24.50 -1.59
CA TYR A 87 -0.54 -25.09 -0.67
C TYR A 87 0.82 -25.35 -1.33
N GLN A 88 0.89 -25.32 -2.66
CA GLN A 88 2.14 -25.40 -3.42
C GLN A 88 2.82 -24.03 -3.56
N GLN A 89 2.14 -22.94 -3.19
CA GLN A 89 2.71 -21.60 -3.31
C GLN A 89 3.80 -21.34 -2.27
N ARG A 90 4.80 -20.54 -2.64
CA ARG A 90 5.93 -20.14 -1.76
C ARG A 90 5.50 -19.27 -0.56
N GLY A 91 4.27 -18.76 -0.58
CA GLY A 91 3.75 -17.82 0.43
C GLY A 91 4.52 -16.50 0.44
N LYS A 92 4.96 -16.03 -0.73
CA LYS A 92 5.64 -14.74 -0.94
C LYS A 92 5.15 -14.14 -2.26
N CYS A 93 5.29 -12.82 -2.40
CA CYS A 93 5.03 -12.10 -3.64
C CYS A 93 6.01 -12.58 -4.71
N GLU A 94 5.49 -12.91 -5.90
CA GLU A 94 6.30 -13.37 -7.02
C GLU A 94 7.33 -12.31 -7.45
N ASP A 95 6.97 -11.02 -7.41
CA ASP A 95 7.83 -9.96 -7.96
C ASP A 95 8.84 -9.41 -6.94
N CYS A 96 8.47 -9.29 -5.66
CA CYS A 96 9.31 -8.61 -4.66
C CYS A 96 9.64 -9.45 -3.41
N GLY A 97 9.12 -10.68 -3.31
CA GLY A 97 9.39 -11.57 -2.18
C GLY A 97 8.70 -11.19 -0.85
N ALA A 98 7.94 -10.10 -0.80
CA ALA A 98 7.19 -9.69 0.38
C ALA A 98 6.18 -10.76 0.84
N ARG A 99 5.89 -10.81 2.15
CA ARG A 99 4.93 -11.77 2.74
C ARG A 99 3.62 -11.11 3.18
N LEU A 100 3.59 -9.79 3.29
CA LEU A 100 2.41 -9.04 3.70
C LEU A 100 1.49 -8.79 2.51
N GLU A 101 0.18 -8.79 2.78
CA GLU A 101 -0.89 -8.44 1.85
C GLU A 101 -0.85 -9.23 0.55
N LEU A 102 -0.57 -10.53 0.64
CA LEU A 102 -0.61 -11.40 -0.53
C LEU A 102 -2.03 -11.52 -1.06
N GLN A 103 -2.16 -11.42 -2.38
CA GLN A 103 -3.38 -11.56 -3.15
C GLN A 103 -3.12 -12.61 -4.24
N ALA A 104 -4.14 -13.40 -4.55
CA ALA A 104 -4.08 -14.22 -5.75
C ALA A 104 -4.33 -13.33 -6.97
N ASP A 105 -3.38 -13.34 -7.89
CA ASP A 105 -3.40 -12.51 -9.10
C ASP A 105 -3.13 -13.36 -10.34
N HIS A 106 -3.60 -12.89 -11.48
CA HIS A 106 -3.43 -13.58 -12.76
C HIS A 106 -2.11 -13.21 -13.42
N VAL A 107 -1.40 -14.14 -14.06
CA VAL A 107 -0.26 -13.82 -14.93
C VAL A 107 -0.76 -13.07 -16.16
N GLU A 108 -1.69 -13.66 -16.90
CA GLU A 108 -2.45 -13.02 -17.98
C GLU A 108 -3.69 -12.33 -17.41
N THR A 109 -3.80 -11.02 -17.59
CA THR A 109 -4.85 -10.24 -16.93
C THR A 109 -6.23 -10.54 -17.51
N ARG A 110 -7.28 -10.42 -16.68
CA ARG A 110 -8.68 -10.48 -17.15
C ARG A 110 -9.05 -9.35 -18.10
N GLN A 111 -8.29 -8.26 -18.12
CA GLN A 111 -8.55 -7.18 -19.06
C GLN A 111 -8.23 -7.60 -20.49
N ASP A 112 -7.15 -8.36 -20.67
CA ASP A 112 -6.71 -8.79 -21.99
C ASP A 112 -7.39 -10.10 -22.42
N TYR A 113 -7.72 -10.99 -21.47
CA TYR A 113 -8.21 -12.34 -21.75
C TYR A 113 -9.63 -12.64 -21.23
N GLY A 114 -10.29 -11.67 -20.59
CA GLY A 114 -11.63 -11.85 -20.04
C GLY A 114 -11.69 -13.04 -19.07
N ASP A 115 -12.73 -13.86 -19.20
CA ASP A 115 -12.93 -15.04 -18.36
C ASP A 115 -11.95 -16.18 -18.67
N GLN A 116 -11.26 -16.15 -19.82
CA GLN A 116 -10.25 -17.18 -20.16
C GLN A 116 -8.99 -17.09 -19.29
N ALA A 117 -8.79 -15.95 -18.60
CA ALA A 117 -7.75 -15.81 -17.60
C ALA A 117 -8.03 -16.63 -16.33
N ASP A 118 -9.28 -16.99 -16.03
CA ASP A 118 -9.68 -17.62 -14.76
C ASP A 118 -9.34 -19.12 -14.70
N ARG A 119 -8.04 -19.44 -14.72
CA ARG A 119 -7.47 -20.80 -14.68
C ARG A 119 -6.31 -20.88 -13.67
N LEU A 120 -6.18 -22.00 -12.97
CA LEU A 120 -5.26 -22.12 -11.82
C LEU A 120 -3.78 -22.02 -12.21
N ASP A 121 -3.41 -22.51 -13.38
CA ASP A 121 -2.06 -22.39 -13.95
C ASP A 121 -1.70 -20.95 -14.34
N ASN A 122 -2.69 -20.07 -14.46
CA ASN A 122 -2.52 -18.63 -14.64
C ASN A 122 -2.54 -17.85 -13.33
N MET A 123 -2.64 -18.51 -12.16
CA MET A 123 -2.67 -17.85 -10.86
C MET A 123 -1.31 -17.91 -10.15
N LEU A 124 -0.97 -16.81 -9.48
CA LEU A 124 0.18 -16.70 -8.58
C LEU A 124 -0.17 -15.85 -7.35
N LEU A 125 0.79 -15.66 -6.43
CA LEU A 125 0.65 -14.73 -5.31
C LEU A 125 1.47 -13.46 -5.53
N ARG A 126 0.83 -12.29 -5.36
CA ARG A 126 1.48 -10.97 -5.37
C ARG A 126 1.06 -10.15 -4.16
N CYS A 127 1.96 -9.33 -3.63
CA CYS A 127 1.54 -8.33 -2.65
C CYS A 127 0.65 -7.28 -3.32
N ARG A 128 -0.20 -6.61 -2.54
CA ARG A 128 -1.08 -5.55 -3.02
C ARG A 128 -0.36 -4.50 -3.86
N ARG A 129 0.85 -4.08 -3.45
CA ARG A 129 1.69 -3.13 -4.21
C ARG A 129 1.98 -3.65 -5.62
N CYS A 130 2.60 -4.82 -5.74
CA CYS A 130 2.99 -5.41 -7.02
C CYS A 130 1.79 -5.81 -7.88
N ASN A 131 0.62 -6.07 -7.27
CA ASN A 131 -0.62 -6.26 -8.02
C ASN A 131 -1.15 -4.94 -8.61
N VAL A 132 -1.21 -3.87 -7.80
CA VAL A 132 -1.81 -2.58 -8.20
C VAL A 132 -1.11 -1.98 -9.42
N ILE A 133 0.21 -2.06 -9.52
CA ILE A 133 0.98 -1.50 -10.65
C ILE A 133 0.64 -2.12 -12.02
N ARG A 134 0.03 -3.31 -12.03
CA ARG A 134 -0.35 -4.02 -13.25
C ARG A 134 -1.71 -3.56 -13.80
N ARG A 135 -2.43 -2.72 -13.05
CA ARG A 135 -3.71 -2.16 -13.49
C ARG A 135 -3.43 -0.97 -14.41
N PRO A 136 -4.07 -0.85 -15.58
CA PRO A 136 -3.81 0.26 -16.51
C PRO A 136 -4.09 1.62 -15.92
N SER A 137 -5.08 1.71 -15.03
CA SER A 137 -5.39 2.95 -14.30
C SER A 137 -4.27 3.40 -13.36
N HIS A 138 -3.25 2.55 -13.17
CA HIS A 138 -2.07 2.78 -12.37
C HIS A 138 -0.81 2.60 -13.22
N ALA A 139 -0.82 3.07 -14.48
CA ALA A 139 0.35 3.03 -15.38
C ALA A 139 1.61 3.72 -14.81
N GLN A 140 1.44 4.58 -13.80
CA GLN A 140 2.52 5.18 -13.02
C GLN A 140 2.78 4.50 -11.67
N GLY A 141 1.98 3.49 -11.32
CA GLY A 141 2.23 2.64 -10.16
C GLY A 141 3.55 1.92 -10.35
N GLY A 142 4.49 2.11 -9.41
CA GLY A 142 5.85 1.60 -9.51
C GLY A 142 6.90 2.67 -9.86
N LEU A 143 6.48 3.89 -10.19
CA LEU A 143 7.37 5.07 -10.14
C LEU A 143 7.65 5.52 -8.70
N THR A 144 6.85 5.04 -7.75
CA THR A 144 6.90 5.33 -6.32
C THR A 144 7.02 4.03 -5.52
N PHE A 145 7.71 4.06 -4.38
CA PHE A 145 7.98 2.85 -3.62
C PHE A 145 6.82 2.47 -2.68
N LEU A 146 6.21 3.44 -2.00
CA LEU A 146 5.00 3.23 -1.18
C LEU A 146 3.71 3.19 -2.01
N THR A 147 2.70 2.47 -1.50
CA THR A 147 1.31 2.61 -1.98
C THR A 147 0.80 4.03 -1.72
N ALA A 148 -0.21 4.48 -2.47
CA ALA A 148 -0.72 5.85 -2.32
C ALA A 148 -1.15 6.19 -0.87
N GLU A 149 -1.85 5.27 -0.19
CA GLU A 149 -2.28 5.45 1.21
C GLU A 149 -1.09 5.58 2.17
N ALA A 150 -0.06 4.74 2.01
CA ALA A 150 1.13 4.80 2.84
C ALA A 150 1.97 6.06 2.56
N ALA A 151 2.08 6.44 1.29
CA ALA A 151 2.79 7.64 0.87
C ALA A 151 2.11 8.93 1.39
N LEU A 152 0.77 8.99 1.44
CA LEU A 152 0.05 10.14 2.00
C LEU A 152 0.44 10.35 3.47
N MET A 153 0.44 9.27 4.25
CA MET A 153 0.82 9.35 5.67
C MET A 153 2.31 9.60 5.85
N TRP A 154 3.18 9.00 5.02
CA TRP A 154 4.61 9.26 5.05
C TRP A 154 4.91 10.72 4.74
N ILE A 155 4.29 11.32 3.72
CA ILE A 155 4.44 12.75 3.45
C ILE A 155 3.95 13.58 4.64
N LEU A 156 2.76 13.32 5.17
CA LEU A 156 2.19 14.09 6.27
C LEU A 156 3.05 14.03 7.54
N LEU A 157 3.48 12.82 7.94
CA LEU A 157 4.16 12.59 9.21
C LEU A 157 5.67 12.85 9.16
N ILE A 158 6.31 12.64 8.01
CA ILE A 158 7.74 12.88 7.84
C ILE A 158 7.99 14.29 7.35
N LYS A 159 7.26 14.74 6.32
CA LYS A 159 7.47 16.05 5.69
C LYS A 159 6.73 17.18 6.38
N ARG A 160 5.80 16.84 7.28
CA ARG A 160 5.12 17.77 8.19
C ARG A 160 4.77 19.14 7.58
N PRO A 161 4.11 19.16 6.41
CA PRO A 161 3.69 20.41 5.79
C PRO A 161 2.80 21.20 6.74
N ARG A 162 2.95 22.52 6.82
CA ARG A 162 2.17 23.35 7.73
C ARG A 162 0.84 23.76 7.13
N THR A 163 0.65 23.59 5.82
CA THR A 163 -0.60 23.88 5.12
C THR A 163 -1.07 22.71 4.25
N TYR A 164 -2.37 22.65 3.98
CA TYR A 164 -2.92 21.71 3.01
C TYR A 164 -2.32 21.93 1.61
N GLN A 165 -2.04 23.18 1.22
CA GLN A 165 -1.44 23.52 -0.08
C GLN A 165 -0.05 22.89 -0.24
N GLU A 166 0.77 22.96 0.81
CA GLU A 166 2.07 22.29 0.84
C GLU A 166 1.90 20.77 0.76
N PHE A 167 0.97 20.19 1.53
CA PHE A 167 0.69 18.76 1.51
C PHE A 167 0.26 18.28 0.12
N GLU A 168 -0.68 18.98 -0.52
CA GLU A 168 -1.12 18.71 -1.89
C GLU A 168 0.06 18.79 -2.86
N GLY A 169 0.85 19.87 -2.80
CA GLY A 169 2.02 20.06 -3.65
C GLY A 169 3.01 18.91 -3.53
N MET A 170 3.33 18.51 -2.30
CA MET A 170 4.20 17.36 -2.01
C MET A 170 3.63 16.04 -2.53
N CYS A 171 2.32 15.80 -2.42
CA CYS A 171 1.69 14.61 -3.00
C CYS A 171 1.83 14.58 -4.52
N ARG A 172 1.66 15.72 -5.20
CA ARG A 172 1.87 15.85 -6.65
C ARG A 172 3.32 15.62 -7.04
N ASP A 173 4.26 16.19 -6.30
CA ASP A 173 5.69 16.04 -6.53
C ASP A 173 6.18 14.61 -6.27
N TYR A 174 5.56 13.89 -5.34
CA TYR A 174 5.76 12.46 -5.13
C TYR A 174 5.28 11.62 -6.33
N GLY A 175 4.41 12.16 -7.20
CA GLY A 175 3.90 11.48 -8.38
C GLY A 175 2.47 10.96 -8.26
N MET A 176 1.71 11.43 -7.26
CA MET A 176 0.31 11.05 -7.10
C MET A 176 -0.59 11.77 -8.11
N THR A 177 -1.37 10.99 -8.87
CA THR A 177 -2.27 11.50 -9.93
C THR A 177 -3.76 11.43 -9.58
N MET A 178 -4.13 10.97 -8.38
CA MET A 178 -5.53 10.82 -7.98
C MET A 178 -6.20 12.19 -7.74
N ALA A 179 -7.53 12.18 -7.63
CA ALA A 179 -8.32 13.38 -7.33
C ALA A 179 -7.94 13.99 -5.97
N ASN A 180 -7.95 15.33 -5.90
CA ASN A 180 -7.60 16.10 -4.70
C ASN A 180 -8.44 15.73 -3.48
N ILE A 181 -9.67 15.24 -3.68
CA ILE A 181 -10.53 14.81 -2.57
C ILE A 181 -9.84 13.78 -1.66
N ARG A 182 -8.98 12.91 -2.22
CA ARG A 182 -8.20 11.95 -1.41
C ARG A 182 -7.11 12.61 -0.58
N PHE A 183 -6.55 13.71 -1.06
CA PHE A 183 -5.57 14.49 -0.29
C PHE A 183 -6.27 15.25 0.83
N GLN A 184 -7.45 15.82 0.55
CA GLN A 184 -8.30 16.46 1.57
C GLN A 184 -8.72 15.48 2.67
N GLU A 185 -9.14 14.27 2.28
CA GLU A 185 -9.44 13.18 3.23
C GLU A 185 -8.22 12.79 4.07
N ALA A 186 -7.04 12.66 3.45
CA ALA A 186 -5.81 12.33 4.18
C ALA A 186 -5.36 13.47 5.12
N TRP A 187 -5.64 14.72 4.76
CA TRP A 187 -5.33 15.90 5.56
C TRP A 187 -6.14 15.97 6.87
N ALA A 188 -7.24 15.22 6.99
CA ALA A 188 -7.94 15.07 8.26
C ALA A 188 -7.03 14.58 9.40
N MET A 189 -6.01 13.78 9.09
CA MET A 189 -5.01 13.34 10.07
C MET A 189 -4.24 14.52 10.68
N ALA A 190 -3.92 15.57 9.91
CA ALA A 190 -3.24 16.74 10.44
C ALA A 190 -4.12 17.47 11.46
N HIS A 191 -5.43 17.57 11.21
CA HIS A 191 -6.38 18.16 12.17
C HIS A 191 -6.50 17.35 13.46
N TRP A 192 -6.64 16.02 13.35
CA TRP A 192 -6.71 15.17 14.53
C TRP A 192 -5.45 15.27 15.39
N LEU A 193 -4.28 15.32 14.75
CA LEU A 193 -3.01 15.49 15.45
C LEU A 193 -2.83 16.89 16.03
N GLU A 194 -3.39 17.94 15.40
CA GLU A 194 -3.42 19.30 15.93
C GLU A 194 -4.32 19.43 17.16
N ASP A 195 -5.50 18.79 17.15
CA ASP A 195 -6.41 18.73 18.29
C ASP A 195 -5.73 18.11 19.53
N ASP A 196 -4.86 17.13 19.30
CA ASP A 196 -4.04 16.48 20.34
C ASP A 196 -2.72 17.22 20.64
N GLY A 197 -2.46 18.38 20.00
CA GLY A 197 -1.28 19.21 20.20
C GLY A 197 0.03 18.64 19.63
N SER A 198 -0.06 17.56 18.83
CA SER A 198 1.08 16.87 18.23
C SER A 198 1.41 17.34 16.81
N TYR A 199 0.59 18.24 16.25
CA TYR A 199 0.76 18.88 14.95
C TYR A 199 0.42 20.37 15.01
N THR A 200 0.89 21.15 14.04
CA THR A 200 0.58 22.57 13.92
C THR A 200 0.22 22.89 12.50
N ILE A 201 -1.02 23.29 12.27
CA ILE A 201 -1.51 23.80 11.01
C ILE A 201 -1.34 25.32 11.03
N ASP A 202 -0.73 25.87 9.98
CA ASP A 202 -0.60 27.31 9.86
C ASP A 202 -1.98 27.95 9.62
N PRO A 203 -2.30 29.09 10.25
CA PRO A 203 -3.56 29.80 10.00
C PRO A 203 -3.79 30.18 8.53
N SER A 204 -2.73 30.25 7.71
CA SER A 204 -2.87 30.47 6.26
C SER A 204 -3.31 29.22 5.50
N SER A 205 -3.38 28.05 6.15
CA SER A 205 -3.83 26.82 5.53
C SER A 205 -5.30 26.95 5.16
N SER A 206 -5.58 26.90 3.86
CA SER A 206 -6.96 26.70 3.41
C SER A 206 -7.25 25.22 3.25
N LEU A 207 -8.30 24.73 3.90
CA LEU A 207 -9.00 23.52 3.49
C LEU A 207 -10.18 23.87 2.60
#